data_AF-A0A2N6IK43-F1
#
_entry.id   AF-A0A2N6IK43-F1
#
_cell.length_a   1.000
_cell.length_b   1.000
_cell.length_c   1.000
_cell.angle_alpha   90.00
_cell.angle_beta   90.00
_cell.angle_gamma   90.00
#
_symmetry.space_group_name_H-M   'P 1'
#
loop_
_entity.id
_entity.type
_entity.pdbx_description
1 polymer ?
#
loop_
_entity_poly.entity_id
_entity_poly.type
_entity_poly.pdbx_seq_one_letter_code
_entity_poly.pdbx_strand_id
1 'polypeptide(L)'
;MKRMGMVIGIAPERIAEYKTLHAAVWPQVLAKLSAAHVSNYSIFLRQPENLLFGYWEYHGEDFDADMAAIAADPETQRWWTFCAPCQQPLASRAEGEHWAMMAHVFHMA
;
A
#
# COMPACT_ATOMS: atom_id res chain seq x y z
N MET A 1 1.82 -0.50 -18.51
CA MET A 1 1.60 -1.15 -17.21
C MET A 1 2.94 -1.50 -16.57
N LYS A 2 3.11 -1.21 -15.28
CA LYS A 2 4.28 -1.50 -14.45
C LYS A 2 3.83 -2.27 -13.20
N ARG A 3 4.38 -3.45 -12.96
CA ARG A 3 4.16 -4.21 -11.72
C ARG A 3 5.03 -3.65 -10.61
N MET A 4 4.45 -3.45 -9.44
CA MET A 4 5.16 -2.88 -8.29
C MET A 4 4.90 -3.73 -7.06
N GLY A 5 5.97 -3.96 -6.31
CA GLY A 5 5.93 -4.64 -5.02
C GLY A 5 6.45 -3.71 -3.94
N MET A 6 5.82 -3.74 -2.77
CA MET A 6 6.25 -2.98 -1.60
C MET A 6 6.03 -3.79 -0.32
N VAL A 7 6.80 -3.49 0.72
CA VAL A 7 6.75 -4.21 1.99
C VAL A 7 6.73 -3.26 3.18
N ILE A 8 5.98 -3.63 4.21
CA ILE A 8 5.95 -2.95 5.51
C ILE A 8 5.75 -3.98 6.63
N GLY A 9 6.19 -3.65 7.85
CA GLY A 9 5.82 -4.44 9.03
C GLY A 9 4.39 -4.16 9.47
N ILE A 10 3.83 -5.06 10.28
CA ILE A 10 2.55 -4.87 10.97
C ILE A 10 2.69 -5.19 12.45
N ALA A 11 2.09 -4.37 13.31
CA ALA A 11 2.05 -4.61 14.74
C ALA A 11 1.22 -5.89 15.01
N PRO A 12 1.79 -6.94 15.65
CA PRO A 12 1.12 -8.24 15.82
C PRO A 12 -0.25 -8.12 16.50
N GLU A 13 -0.37 -7.24 17.48
CA GLU A 13 -1.57 -6.98 18.25
C GLU A 13 -2.66 -6.24 17.46
N ARG A 14 -2.34 -5.67 16.30
CA ARG A 14 -3.29 -4.93 15.43
C ARG A 14 -3.65 -5.67 14.14
N ILE A 15 -3.18 -6.91 13.95
CA ILE A 15 -3.47 -7.69 12.75
C ILE A 15 -4.99 -7.85 12.52
N ALA A 16 -5.76 -8.12 13.57
CA ALA A 16 -7.22 -8.28 13.47
C ALA A 16 -7.93 -6.97 13.06
N GLU A 17 -7.46 -5.83 13.58
CA GLU A 17 -7.96 -4.50 13.23
C GLU A 17 -7.66 -4.19 11.75
N TYR A 18 -6.41 -4.41 11.32
CA TYR A 18 -6.00 -4.18 9.93
C TYR A 18 -6.83 -5.00 8.93
N LYS A 19 -7.12 -6.27 9.25
CA LYS A 19 -8.00 -7.13 8.43
C LYS A 19 -9.43 -6.60 8.37
N THR A 20 -9.96 -6.14 9.50
CA THR A 20 -11.32 -5.57 9.56
C THR A 20 -11.43 -4.31 8.69
N LEU A 21 -10.45 -3.42 8.77
CA LEU A 21 -10.38 -2.24 7.90
C LEU A 21 -10.37 -2.64 6.42
N HIS A 22 -9.47 -3.54 6.03
CA HIS A 22 -9.30 -3.90 4.60
C HIS A 22 -10.39 -4.81 4.03
N ALA A 23 -11.24 -5.42 4.88
CA ALA A 23 -12.44 -6.12 4.42
C ALA A 23 -13.52 -5.17 3.87
N ALA A 24 -13.47 -3.89 4.25
CA ALA A 24 -14.44 -2.88 3.84
C ALA A 24 -13.75 -1.52 3.62
N VAL A 25 -12.78 -1.49 2.70
CA VAL A 25 -12.08 -0.25 2.31
C VAL A 25 -13.10 0.78 1.81
N TRP A 26 -12.91 2.04 2.19
CA TRP A 26 -13.81 3.13 1.78
C TRP A 26 -13.85 3.28 0.26
N PRO A 27 -15.05 3.34 -0.35
CA PRO A 27 -15.18 3.46 -1.81
C PRO A 27 -14.44 4.66 -2.42
N GLN A 28 -14.34 5.77 -1.69
CA GLN A 28 -13.64 6.98 -2.12
C GLN A 28 -12.13 6.74 -2.26
N VAL A 29 -11.54 5.98 -1.33
CA VAL A 29 -10.11 5.61 -1.38
C VAL A 29 -9.84 4.69 -2.55
N LEU A 30 -10.72 3.70 -2.79
CA LEU A 30 -10.62 2.81 -3.96
C LEU A 30 -10.78 3.59 -5.28
N ALA A 31 -11.73 4.53 -5.34
CA ALA A 31 -11.93 5.38 -6.50
C ALA A 31 -10.70 6.26 -6.77
N LYS A 32 -10.08 6.81 -5.72
CA LYS A 32 -8.85 7.61 -5.84
C LYS A 32 -7.69 6.80 -6.37
N LEU A 33 -7.48 5.58 -5.87
CA LEU A 33 -6.47 4.64 -6.38
C LEU A 33 -6.69 4.30 -7.85
N SER A 34 -7.94 4.00 -8.22
CA SER A 34 -8.32 3.70 -9.61
C SER A 34 -8.09 4.89 -10.54
N ALA A 35 -8.45 6.11 -10.11
CA ALA A 35 -8.19 7.34 -10.86
C ALA A 35 -6.69 7.65 -11.02
N ALA A 36 -5.87 7.18 -10.08
CA ALA A 36 -4.41 7.21 -10.14
C ALA A 36 -3.81 5.98 -10.85
N HIS A 37 -4.60 5.31 -11.70
CA HIS A 37 -4.18 4.21 -12.57
C HIS A 37 -3.64 2.97 -11.85
N VAL A 38 -3.97 2.78 -10.57
CA VAL A 38 -3.64 1.57 -9.80
C VAL A 38 -4.71 0.52 -10.04
N SER A 39 -4.29 -0.68 -10.44
CA SER A 39 -5.17 -1.83 -10.68
C SER A 39 -4.55 -3.12 -10.09
N ASN A 40 -5.35 -4.19 -10.01
CA ASN A 40 -4.95 -5.50 -9.49
C ASN A 40 -4.23 -5.43 -8.12
N TYR A 41 -4.65 -4.49 -7.26
CA TYR A 41 -3.96 -4.23 -5.99
C TYR A 41 -4.35 -5.26 -4.92
N SER A 42 -3.36 -5.99 -4.43
CA SER A 42 -3.48 -6.98 -3.35
C SER A 42 -2.51 -6.69 -2.23
N ILE A 43 -2.91 -6.96 -0.99
CA ILE A 43 -2.03 -6.92 0.19
C ILE A 43 -2.07 -8.29 0.86
N PHE A 44 -0.90 -8.92 1.00
CA PHE A 44 -0.71 -10.22 1.60
C PHE A 44 -0.09 -10.08 2.98
N LEU A 45 -0.53 -10.91 3.94
CA LEU A 45 0.03 -10.96 5.28
C LEU A 45 0.86 -12.23 5.47
N ARG A 46 2.06 -12.08 6.02
CA ARG A 46 2.92 -13.18 6.44
C ARG A 46 3.10 -13.17 7.96
N GLN A 47 2.77 -14.29 8.59
CA GLN A 47 3.05 -14.58 10.01
C GLN A 47 3.95 -15.83 10.11
N PRO A 48 4.84 -15.92 11.11
CA PRO A 48 4.99 -15.04 12.28
C PRO A 48 5.93 -13.84 12.08
N GLU A 49 6.46 -13.60 10.88
CA GLU A 49 7.38 -12.49 10.60
C GLU A 49 6.70 -11.12 10.63
N ASN A 50 5.36 -11.10 10.59
CA ASN A 50 4.50 -9.90 10.67
C ASN A 50 4.86 -8.86 9.60
N LEU A 51 4.85 -9.33 8.35
CA LEU A 51 5.07 -8.50 7.17
C LEU A 51 3.80 -8.43 6.33
N LEU A 52 3.54 -7.24 5.80
CA LEU A 52 2.58 -7.01 4.73
C LEU A 52 3.35 -6.83 3.42
N PHE A 53 2.94 -7.56 2.39
CA PHE A 53 3.43 -7.41 1.02
C PHE A 53 2.32 -6.84 0.14
N GLY A 54 2.51 -5.63 -0.37
CA GLY A 54 1.60 -4.99 -1.33
C GLY A 54 2.08 -5.25 -2.76
N TYR A 55 1.15 -5.62 -3.64
CA TYR A 55 1.38 -5.78 -5.09
C TYR A 55 0.30 -5.05 -5.87
N TRP A 56 0.67 -4.22 -6.85
CA TRP A 56 -0.27 -3.66 -7.81
C TRP A 56 0.30 -3.60 -9.23
N GLU A 57 -0.60 -3.34 -10.18
CA GLU A 57 -0.29 -2.99 -11.55
C GLU A 57 -0.63 -1.53 -11.79
N TYR A 58 0.37 -0.73 -12.16
CA TYR A 58 0.21 0.71 -12.44
C TYR A 58 0.14 0.94 -13.95
N HIS A 59 -0.89 1.64 -14.42
CA HIS A 59 -1.18 1.84 -15.84
C HIS A 59 -0.94 3.27 -16.35
N GLY A 60 -0.60 4.22 -15.49
CA GLY A 60 -0.37 5.61 -15.87
C GLY A 60 1.02 5.88 -16.44
N GLU A 61 1.29 7.16 -16.67
CA GLU A 61 2.51 7.64 -17.33
C GLU A 61 3.50 8.31 -16.35
N ASP A 62 2.98 8.97 -15.32
CA ASP A 62 3.75 9.67 -14.28
C ASP A 62 3.37 9.16 -12.88
N PHE A 63 4.15 8.19 -12.41
CA PHE A 63 3.89 7.52 -11.14
C PHE A 63 4.03 8.48 -9.95
N ASP A 64 5.02 9.37 -9.97
CA ASP A 64 5.29 10.27 -8.84
C ASP A 64 4.17 11.31 -8.72
N ALA A 65 3.67 11.84 -9.86
CA ALA A 65 2.52 12.73 -9.86
C ALA A 65 1.24 12.05 -9.37
N ASP A 66 0.97 10.81 -9.81
CA ASP A 66 -0.20 10.06 -9.37
C ASP A 66 -0.15 9.71 -7.88
N MET A 67 1.02 9.30 -7.35
CA MET A 67 1.18 9.03 -5.93
C MET A 67 1.09 10.30 -5.08
N ALA A 68 1.62 11.43 -5.57
CA ALA A 68 1.43 12.72 -4.91
C ALA A 68 -0.05 13.13 -4.87
N ALA A 69 -0.80 12.86 -5.95
CA ALA A 69 -2.23 13.13 -6.00
C ALA A 69 -3.03 12.26 -5.01
N ILE A 70 -2.65 11.00 -4.79
CA ILE A 70 -3.20 10.14 -3.74
C ILE A 70 -2.85 10.70 -2.36
N ALA A 71 -1.59 11.05 -2.13
CA ALA A 71 -1.12 11.57 -0.84
C ALA A 71 -1.77 12.90 -0.43
N ALA A 72 -2.19 13.71 -1.41
CA ALA A 72 -2.90 14.96 -1.20
C ALA A 72 -4.43 14.79 -1.01
N ASP A 73 -4.99 13.60 -1.24
CA ASP A 73 -6.43 13.35 -1.14
C ASP A 73 -6.90 13.32 0.32
N PRO A 74 -7.86 14.18 0.74
CA PRO A 74 -8.27 14.26 2.15
C PRO A 74 -8.89 12.98 2.70
N GLU A 75 -9.67 12.24 1.90
CA GLU A 75 -10.28 10.98 2.34
C GLU A 75 -9.24 9.87 2.49
N THR A 76 -8.24 9.84 1.61
CA THR A 76 -7.08 8.95 1.72
C THR A 76 -6.24 9.26 2.96
N GLN A 77 -5.93 10.53 3.22
CA GLN A 77 -5.24 10.94 4.44
C GLN A 77 -6.01 10.53 5.70
N ARG A 78 -7.34 10.73 5.69
CA ARG A 78 -8.20 10.30 6.79
C ARG A 78 -8.19 8.78 6.96
N TRP A 79 -8.30 8.02 5.89
CA TRP A 79 -8.19 6.56 5.92
C TRP A 79 -6.85 6.08 6.51
N TRP A 80 -5.74 6.74 6.16
CA TRP A 80 -4.43 6.41 6.69
C TRP A 80 -4.30 6.63 8.20
N THR A 81 -5.11 7.51 8.81
CA THR A 81 -5.13 7.64 10.28
C THR A 81 -5.56 6.36 11.01
N PHE A 82 -6.27 5.46 10.33
CA PHE A 82 -6.66 4.14 10.86
C PHE A 82 -5.64 3.05 10.51
N CYS A 83 -5.07 3.12 9.31
CA CYS A 83 -4.12 2.12 8.83
C CYS A 83 -2.71 2.29 9.43
N ALA A 84 -2.21 3.51 9.49
CA ALA A 84 -0.84 3.80 9.91
C ALA A 84 -0.52 3.33 11.33
N PRO A 85 -1.42 3.44 12.34
CA PRO A 85 -1.18 2.87 13.67
C PRO A 85 -1.04 1.35 13.69
N CYS A 86 -1.57 0.64 12.70
CA CYS A 86 -1.40 -0.81 12.57
C CYS A 86 -0.03 -1.18 12.00
N GLN A 87 0.61 -0.28 11.26
CA GLN A 87 1.79 -0.56 10.45
C GLN A 87 3.08 -0.22 11.20
N GLN A 88 4.15 -0.92 10.83
CA GLN A 88 5.50 -0.71 11.34
C GLN A 88 6.45 -0.50 10.14
N PRO A 89 6.70 0.76 9.71
CA PRO A 89 7.66 1.07 8.66
C PRO A 89 9.00 0.40 8.91
N LEU A 90 9.59 -0.20 7.87
CA LEU A 90 10.89 -0.84 8.01
C LEU A 90 11.95 0.20 8.40
N ALA A 91 12.84 -0.17 9.32
CA ALA A 91 13.95 0.69 9.71
C ALA A 91 14.94 0.94 8.56
N SER A 92 14.95 0.05 7.56
CA SER A 92 15.81 0.11 6.37
C SER A 92 15.18 0.82 5.16
N ARG A 93 13.98 1.37 5.29
CA ARG A 93 13.31 2.10 4.19
C ARG A 93 14.08 3.36 3.83
N ALA A 94 13.93 3.84 2.60
CA ALA A 94 14.54 5.09 2.17
C ALA A 94 13.91 6.31 2.88
N GLU A 95 14.62 7.45 2.86
CA GLU A 95 14.09 8.70 3.40
C GLU A 95 12.78 9.09 2.66
N GLY A 96 11.74 9.43 3.43
CA GLY A 96 10.42 9.77 2.89
C GLY A 96 9.50 8.57 2.61
N GLU A 97 9.98 7.33 2.64
CA GLU A 97 9.12 6.16 2.47
C GLU A 97 8.27 5.88 3.72
N HIS A 98 7.07 5.34 3.51
CA HIS A 98 6.28 4.66 4.54
C HIS A 98 6.31 3.15 4.33
N TRP A 99 5.90 2.71 3.13
CA TRP A 99 6.17 1.37 2.61
C TRP A 99 7.51 1.37 1.87
N ALA A 100 8.30 0.32 2.03
CA ALA A 100 9.57 0.18 1.33
C ALA A 100 9.34 -0.46 -0.04
N MET A 101 9.78 0.18 -1.12
CA MET A 101 9.66 -0.36 -2.47
C MET A 101 10.61 -1.55 -2.71
N MET A 102 10.18 -2.52 -3.53
CA MET A 102 10.95 -3.71 -3.86
C MET A 102 11.39 -3.73 -5.32
N ALA A 103 12.58 -4.27 -5.58
CA ALA A 103 13.06 -4.50 -6.94
C ALA A 103 12.33 -5.70 -7.58
N HIS A 104 11.71 -5.47 -8.73
CA HIS A 104 11.07 -6.50 -9.53
C HIS A 104 12.14 -7.23 -10.38
N VAL A 105 12.49 -8.46 -10.00
CA VAL A 105 13.62 -9.22 -10.59
C VAL A 105 13.21 -10.31 -11.59
N PHE A 106 11.94 -10.71 -11.60
CA PHE A 106 11.44 -11.78 -12.45
C PHE A 106 9.94 -11.64 -12.71
N HIS A 107 9.51 -11.96 -13.93
CA HIS A 107 8.12 -12.15 -14.29
C HIS A 107 8.02 -13.18 -15.43
N MET A 108 7.02 -14.05 -15.35
CA MET A 108 6.56 -14.90 -16.45
C MET A 108 5.10 -14.54 -16.71
N ALA A 109 4.77 -14.27 -17.96
CA ALA A 109 3.41 -13.93 -18.39
C ALA A 109 2.53 -15.18 -18.53
#